data_AF-T0Z1G7-F1
#
_entry.id   AF-T0Z1G7-F1
#
_cell.length_a   1.000
_cell.length_b   1.000
_cell.length_c   1.000
_cell.angle_alpha   90.00
_cell.angle_beta   90.00
_cell.angle_gamma   90.00
#
_symmetry.space_group_name_H-M   'P 1'
#
loop_
_entity.id
_entity.type
_entity.pdbx_description
1 polymer ?
#
loop_
_entity_poly.entity_id
_entity_poly.type
_entity_poly.pdbx_seq_one_letter_code
_entity_poly.pdbx_strand_id
1 'polypeptide(L)'
;MIEHAAHEFFVRIAEIAAELFLPMKDQLKGILLGGPGATKEYFYNEHYLHHELQQKVVEPLFDTGYTDEYGLKEMVEKATQTLHGLELTEEKRLIQRLLVEVRRAEQGLAAYGESEVERALALGAVDLLIVSEGLKKRRWRFRCSGCNAESGRIGSSEEAEQYTGRPCGQCGQRAVKLRRERRLRR
;
A
#
# COMPACT_ATOMS: atom_id res chain seq x y z
N MET A 1 22.54 5.47 42.74
CA MET A 1 21.50 4.51 43.20
C MET A 1 20.27 4.49 42.29
N ILE A 2 19.77 5.64 41.80
CA ILE A 2 18.58 5.67 40.91
C ILE A 2 18.91 5.17 39.50
N GLU A 3 20.09 5.52 38.96
CA GLU A 3 20.51 5.13 37.61
C GLU A 3 20.71 3.62 37.43
N HIS A 4 21.29 2.93 38.44
CA HIS A 4 21.45 1.48 38.39
C HIS A 4 20.11 0.75 38.38
N ALA A 5 19.13 1.20 39.18
CA ALA A 5 17.80 0.61 39.21
C ALA A 5 17.04 0.83 37.88
N ALA A 6 17.21 2.01 37.27
CA ALA A 6 16.63 2.30 35.95
C ALA A 6 17.26 1.42 34.86
N HIS A 7 18.58 1.25 34.88
CA HIS A 7 19.29 0.37 33.95
C HIS A 7 18.82 -1.09 34.07
N GLU A 8 18.74 -1.64 35.29
CA GLU A 8 18.23 -3.00 35.50
C GLU A 8 16.79 -3.18 35.01
N PHE A 9 15.94 -2.16 35.21
CA PHE A 9 14.59 -2.16 34.67
C PHE A 9 14.60 -2.22 33.13
N PHE A 10 15.41 -1.40 32.47
CA PHE A 10 15.50 -1.40 31.01
C PHE A 10 16.04 -2.71 30.44
N VAL A 11 17.09 -3.27 31.06
CA VAL A 11 17.62 -4.59 30.68
C VAL A 11 16.53 -5.64 30.76
N ARG A 12 15.80 -5.69 31.89
CA ARG A 12 14.71 -6.64 32.08
C ARG A 12 13.59 -6.49 31.04
N ILE A 13 13.18 -5.26 30.72
CA ILE A 13 12.14 -5.02 29.69
C ILE A 13 12.64 -5.44 28.30
N ALA A 14 13.91 -5.17 27.98
CA ALA A 14 14.50 -5.57 26.71
C ALA A 14 14.61 -7.09 26.57
N GLU A 15 14.94 -7.81 27.64
CA GLU A 15 14.96 -9.28 27.66
C GLU A 15 13.55 -9.84 27.41
N ILE A 16 12.54 -9.33 28.10
CA ILE A 16 11.14 -9.73 27.88
C ILE A 16 10.70 -9.45 26.44
N ALA A 17 11.04 -8.28 25.89
CA ALA A 17 10.74 -7.94 24.51
C ALA A 17 11.44 -8.88 23.53
N ALA A 18 12.69 -9.26 23.79
CA ALA A 18 13.44 -10.22 22.99
C ALA A 18 12.76 -11.60 23.01
N GLU A 19 12.40 -12.11 24.18
CA GLU A 19 11.71 -13.41 24.33
C GLU A 19 10.37 -13.45 23.58
N LEU A 20 9.60 -12.36 23.62
CA LEU A 20 8.28 -12.30 23.00
C LEU A 20 8.33 -12.01 21.50
N PHE A 21 9.16 -11.08 21.06
CA PHE A 21 9.12 -10.54 19.71
C PHE A 21 10.12 -11.18 18.75
N LEU A 22 11.29 -11.66 19.20
CA LEU A 22 12.25 -12.30 18.30
C LEU A 22 11.70 -13.56 17.61
N PRO A 23 10.94 -14.45 18.28
CA PRO A 23 10.37 -15.63 17.62
C PRO A 23 9.39 -15.30 16.49
N MET A 24 8.80 -14.09 16.52
CA MET A 24 7.83 -13.62 15.52
C MET A 24 8.35 -12.44 14.70
N LYS A 25 9.66 -12.15 14.72
CA LYS A 25 10.25 -10.95 14.10
C LYS A 25 9.89 -10.78 12.63
N ASP A 26 9.81 -11.87 11.87
CA ASP A 26 9.49 -11.83 10.44
C ASP A 26 8.01 -11.52 10.16
N GLN A 27 7.14 -11.73 11.15
CA GLN A 27 5.71 -11.41 11.09
C GLN A 27 5.41 -10.00 11.61
N LEU A 28 6.34 -9.41 12.39
CA LEU A 28 6.21 -8.05 12.90
C LEU A 28 6.52 -7.02 11.83
N LYS A 29 5.51 -6.20 11.49
CA LYS A 29 5.66 -5.04 10.61
C LYS A 29 6.40 -3.88 11.28
N GLY A 30 6.24 -3.73 12.59
CA GLY A 30 6.87 -2.68 13.38
C GLY A 30 6.54 -2.82 14.86
N ILE A 31 7.26 -2.08 15.70
CA ILE A 31 7.13 -2.04 17.15
C ILE A 31 6.86 -0.60 17.55
N LEU A 32 5.79 -0.37 18.30
CA LEU A 32 5.51 0.94 18.89
C LEU A 32 6.23 1.01 20.24
N LEU A 33 7.03 2.06 20.42
CA LEU A 33 7.71 2.33 21.69
C LEU A 33 7.15 3.62 22.27
N GLY A 34 6.70 3.57 23.51
CA GLY A 34 6.22 4.74 24.21
C GLY A 34 6.51 4.71 25.71
N GLY A 35 6.46 5.88 26.31
CA GLY A 35 6.72 6.08 27.72
C GLY A 35 6.69 7.56 28.11
N PRO A 36 6.76 7.87 29.41
CA PRO A 36 6.69 9.24 29.88
C PRO A 36 8.04 9.96 29.73
N GLY A 37 7.99 11.17 29.15
CA GLY A 37 9.12 12.09 29.05
C GLY A 37 10.31 11.50 28.28
N ALA A 38 11.53 11.83 28.71
CA ALA A 38 12.76 11.41 28.05
C ALA A 38 13.12 9.92 28.25
N THR A 39 12.38 9.20 29.10
CA THR A 39 12.67 7.80 29.45
C THR A 39 12.67 6.88 28.23
N LYS A 40 11.69 7.07 27.33
CA LYS A 40 11.55 6.29 26.09
C LYS A 40 12.71 6.56 25.12
N GLU A 41 13.16 7.81 25.05
CA GLU A 41 14.26 8.25 24.18
C GLU A 41 15.57 7.69 24.70
N TYR A 42 15.81 7.73 26.01
CA TYR A 42 16.97 7.10 26.62
C TYR A 42 17.00 5.59 26.37
N PHE A 43 15.87 4.90 26.58
CA PHE A 43 15.76 3.46 26.30
C PHE A 43 16.06 3.12 24.83
N TYR A 44 15.55 3.92 23.90
CA TYR A 44 15.78 3.73 22.47
C TYR A 44 17.23 4.06 22.07
N ASN A 45 17.75 5.20 22.50
CA ASN A 45 19.07 5.72 22.09
C ASN A 45 20.25 4.95 22.69
N GLU A 46 20.07 4.38 23.88
CA GLU A 46 21.08 3.52 24.51
C GLU A 46 21.02 2.07 23.99
N HIS A 47 20.17 1.78 22.99
CA HIS A 47 20.09 0.49 22.29
C HIS A 47 19.85 -0.70 23.23
N TYR A 48 18.96 -0.53 24.22
CA TYR A 48 18.60 -1.63 25.12
C TYR A 48 17.92 -2.79 24.38
N LEU A 49 17.11 -2.50 23.35
CA LEU A 49 16.48 -3.55 22.54
C LEU A 49 17.52 -4.31 21.70
N HIS A 50 17.24 -5.60 21.49
CA HIS A 50 17.99 -6.39 20.53
C HIS A 50 17.98 -5.71 19.15
N HIS A 51 19.14 -5.70 18.45
CA HIS A 51 19.33 -4.95 17.21
C HIS A 51 18.25 -5.19 16.13
N GLU A 52 17.75 -6.43 16.00
CA GLU A 52 16.67 -6.75 15.05
C GLU A 52 15.32 -6.15 15.44
N LEU A 53 15.05 -5.99 16.73
CA LEU A 53 13.84 -5.32 17.24
C LEU A 53 14.00 -3.82 17.17
N GLN A 54 15.20 -3.30 17.46
CA GLN A 54 15.52 -1.87 17.34
C GLN A 54 15.21 -1.34 15.94
N GLN A 55 15.61 -2.07 14.89
CA GLN A 55 15.32 -1.71 13.49
C GLN A 55 13.83 -1.71 13.12
N LYS A 56 13.00 -2.36 13.94
CA LYS A 56 11.55 -2.44 13.73
C LYS A 56 10.78 -1.38 14.52
N VAL A 57 11.44 -0.60 15.36
CA VAL A 57 10.77 0.49 16.09
C VAL A 57 10.25 1.53 15.10
N VAL A 58 8.97 1.84 15.19
CA VAL A 58 8.32 2.86 14.36
C VAL A 58 8.51 4.22 15.02
N GLU A 59 9.13 5.14 14.30
CA GLU A 59 9.24 6.54 14.72
C GLU A 59 8.01 7.35 14.25
N PRO A 60 7.60 8.38 15.02
CA PRO A 60 8.20 8.88 16.26
C PRO A 60 7.88 8.01 17.49
N LEU A 61 8.68 8.15 18.54
CA LEU A 61 8.40 7.54 19.85
C LEU A 61 7.18 8.23 20.49
N PHE A 62 6.35 7.47 21.20
CA PHE A 62 5.06 7.96 21.69
C PHE A 62 5.11 8.36 23.17
N ASP A 63 4.79 9.63 23.46
CA ASP A 63 4.55 10.06 24.82
C ASP A 63 3.21 9.52 25.34
N THR A 64 3.25 8.87 26.51
CA THR A 64 2.06 8.44 27.23
C THR A 64 1.86 9.28 28.49
N GLY A 65 0.62 9.73 28.72
CA GLY A 65 0.26 10.45 29.94
C GLY A 65 0.13 9.54 31.16
N TYR A 66 -0.02 8.24 30.91
CA TYR A 66 -0.22 7.21 31.92
C TYR A 66 0.68 6.00 31.63
N THR A 67 1.02 5.23 32.66
CA THR A 67 1.85 4.02 32.59
C THR A 67 1.06 2.72 32.81
N ASP A 68 -0.26 2.84 32.94
CA ASP A 68 -1.20 1.72 33.05
C ASP A 68 -1.83 1.37 31.68
N GLU A 69 -2.84 0.50 31.68
CA GLU A 69 -3.55 0.09 30.47
C GLU A 69 -4.19 1.26 29.70
N TYR A 70 -4.50 2.37 30.36
CA TYR A 70 -5.02 3.56 29.69
C TYR A 70 -3.95 4.24 28.86
N GLY A 71 -2.71 4.28 29.36
CA GLY A 71 -1.55 4.76 28.60
C GLY A 71 -1.28 3.96 27.33
N LEU A 72 -1.50 2.64 27.38
CA LEU A 72 -1.39 1.79 26.19
C LEU A 72 -2.45 2.13 25.14
N LYS A 73 -3.71 2.34 25.55
CA LYS A 73 -4.80 2.73 24.63
C LYS A 73 -4.51 4.07 23.98
N GLU A 74 -4.11 5.06 24.77
CA GLU A 74 -3.70 6.39 24.29
C GLU A 74 -2.58 6.28 23.24
N MET A 75 -1.57 5.46 23.52
CA MET A 75 -0.45 5.22 22.61
C MET A 75 -0.92 4.63 21.28
N VAL A 76 -1.79 3.62 21.32
CA VAL A 76 -2.33 2.99 20.10
C VAL A 76 -3.14 3.98 19.28
N GLU A 77 -3.95 4.84 19.92
CA GLU A 77 -4.72 5.87 19.23
C GLU A 77 -3.80 6.88 18.52
N LYS A 78 -2.77 7.38 19.20
CA LYS A 78 -1.77 8.29 18.60
C LYS A 78 -1.03 7.61 17.45
N ALA A 79 -0.55 6.39 17.65
CA ALA A 79 0.16 5.63 16.64
C ALA A 79 -0.70 5.40 15.39
N THR A 80 -1.98 5.08 15.57
CA THR A 80 -2.92 4.91 14.45
C THR A 80 -3.05 6.19 13.64
N GLN A 81 -3.19 7.36 14.30
CA GLN A 81 -3.25 8.64 13.60
C GLN A 81 -1.95 8.96 12.86
N THR A 82 -0.79 8.72 13.47
CA THR A 82 0.52 8.97 12.86
C THR A 82 0.76 8.05 11.67
N LEU A 83 0.49 6.75 11.81
CA LEU A 83 0.64 5.76 10.73
C LEU A 83 -0.23 6.10 9.53
N HIS A 84 -1.51 6.43 9.74
CA HIS A 84 -2.37 6.90 8.66
C HIS A 84 -1.86 8.20 8.03
N GLY A 85 -1.31 9.12 8.83
CA GLY A 85 -0.68 10.33 8.33
C GLY A 85 0.52 10.04 7.42
N LEU A 86 1.36 9.06 7.77
CA LEU A 86 2.51 8.62 6.98
C LEU A 86 2.06 7.96 5.67
N GLU A 87 1.08 7.06 5.71
CA GLU A 87 0.50 6.43 4.51
C GLU A 87 -0.01 7.49 3.53
N LEU A 88 -0.81 8.43 4.00
CA LEU A 88 -1.33 9.54 3.18
C LEU A 88 -0.20 10.44 2.64
N THR A 89 0.89 10.57 3.37
CA THR A 89 2.04 11.39 2.95
C THR A 89 2.81 10.70 1.82
N GLU A 90 3.05 9.40 1.93
CA GLU A 90 3.68 8.61 0.88
C GLU A 90 2.79 8.55 -0.38
N GLU A 91 1.48 8.37 -0.24
CA GLU A 91 0.55 8.45 -1.38
C GLU A 91 0.64 9.81 -2.09
N LYS A 92 0.59 10.91 -1.32
CA LYS A 92 0.75 12.27 -1.88
C LYS A 92 2.09 12.43 -2.60
N ARG A 93 3.17 11.88 -2.06
CA ARG A 93 4.51 11.93 -2.67
C ARG A 93 4.53 11.21 -4.03
N LEU A 94 3.90 10.04 -4.13
CA LEU A 94 3.79 9.30 -5.40
C LEU A 94 3.01 10.09 -6.44
N ILE A 95 1.88 10.69 -6.06
CA ILE A 95 1.08 11.54 -6.94
C ILE A 95 1.86 12.80 -7.37
N GLN A 96 2.58 13.45 -6.45
CA GLN A 96 3.42 14.60 -6.78
C GLN A 96 4.52 14.23 -7.78
N ARG A 97 5.18 13.08 -7.61
CA ARG A 97 6.17 12.56 -8.58
C ARG A 97 5.53 12.40 -9.95
N LEU A 98 4.35 11.78 -10.05
CA LEU A 98 3.61 11.66 -11.31
C LEU A 98 3.33 13.03 -11.94
N LEU A 99 2.80 13.99 -11.17
CA LEU A 99 2.46 15.32 -11.66
C LEU A 99 3.69 16.12 -12.14
N VAL A 100 4.86 15.92 -11.52
CA VAL A 100 6.12 16.50 -12.00
C VAL A 100 6.48 15.95 -13.38
N GLU A 101 6.37 14.65 -13.59
CA GLU A 101 6.67 14.02 -14.88
C GLU A 101 5.66 14.41 -15.97
N VAL A 102 4.36 14.49 -15.65
CA VAL A 102 3.32 14.94 -16.59
C VAL A 102 3.60 16.37 -17.09
N ARG A 103 4.13 17.26 -16.25
CA ARG A 103 4.46 18.64 -16.63
C ARG A 103 5.65 18.75 -17.59
N ARG A 104 6.50 17.74 -17.66
CA ARG A 104 7.66 17.72 -18.57
C ARG A 104 7.20 17.27 -19.95
N ALA A 105 6.50 18.15 -20.69
CA ALA A 105 5.80 17.80 -21.93
C ALA A 105 6.59 16.93 -22.94
N GLU A 106 7.85 17.28 -23.26
CA GLU A 106 8.61 16.58 -24.32
C GLU A 106 9.60 15.52 -23.82
N GLN A 107 9.84 15.43 -22.51
CA GLN A 107 10.83 14.52 -21.91
C GLN A 107 10.30 13.76 -20.68
N GLY A 108 9.02 13.93 -20.37
CA GLY A 108 8.37 13.35 -19.20
C GLY A 108 8.17 11.86 -19.36
N LEU A 109 8.40 11.13 -18.27
CA LEU A 109 8.23 9.68 -18.22
C LEU A 109 6.82 9.26 -17.75
N ALA A 110 5.86 10.18 -17.76
CA ALA A 110 4.49 9.91 -17.36
C ALA A 110 3.64 9.43 -18.54
N ALA A 111 2.89 8.36 -18.33
CA ALA A 111 1.78 7.96 -19.20
C ALA A 111 0.48 8.20 -18.44
N TYR A 112 -0.51 8.85 -19.08
CA TYR A 112 -1.82 9.05 -18.46
C TYR A 112 -2.95 8.76 -19.44
N GLY A 113 -4.06 8.25 -18.90
CA GLY A 113 -5.17 7.79 -19.71
C GLY A 113 -4.98 6.35 -20.19
N GLU A 114 -6.12 5.69 -20.43
CA GLU A 114 -6.20 4.25 -20.66
C GLU A 114 -5.32 3.78 -21.83
N SER A 115 -5.39 4.47 -22.96
CA SER A 115 -4.65 4.10 -24.18
C SER A 115 -3.14 4.24 -24.05
N GLU A 116 -2.64 5.28 -23.35
CA GLU A 116 -1.20 5.47 -23.14
C GLU A 116 -0.65 4.44 -22.14
N VAL A 117 -1.38 4.23 -21.04
CA VAL A 117 -1.01 3.26 -20.02
C VAL A 117 -1.01 1.84 -20.59
N GLU A 118 -2.02 1.45 -21.38
CA GLU A 118 -2.05 0.15 -22.06
C GLU A 118 -0.86 -0.05 -23.00
N ARG A 119 -0.49 0.98 -23.77
CA ARG A 119 0.70 0.92 -24.64
C ARG A 119 1.98 0.77 -23.83
N ALA A 120 2.16 1.58 -22.78
CA ALA A 120 3.35 1.50 -21.92
C ALA A 120 3.45 0.14 -21.23
N LEU A 121 2.34 -0.42 -20.75
CA LEU A 121 2.27 -1.76 -20.17
C LEU A 121 2.60 -2.85 -21.20
N ALA A 122 2.07 -2.74 -22.43
CA ALA A 122 2.35 -3.71 -23.50
C ALA A 122 3.82 -3.72 -23.93
N LEU A 123 4.50 -2.56 -23.83
CA LEU A 123 5.92 -2.41 -24.11
C LEU A 123 6.82 -2.79 -22.90
N GLY A 124 6.24 -3.07 -21.73
CA GLY A 124 7.00 -3.34 -20.51
C GLY A 124 7.75 -2.12 -19.96
N ALA A 125 7.32 -0.90 -20.31
CA ALA A 125 8.01 0.35 -20.02
C ALA A 125 7.49 1.06 -18.75
N VAL A 126 6.84 0.34 -17.83
CA VAL A 126 6.22 0.91 -16.63
C VAL A 126 7.00 0.52 -15.38
N ASP A 127 7.59 1.51 -14.71
CA ASP A 127 8.24 1.38 -13.39
C ASP A 127 7.20 1.29 -12.27
N LEU A 128 6.23 2.22 -12.28
CA LEU A 128 5.19 2.34 -11.26
C LEU A 128 3.83 2.57 -11.92
N LEU A 129 2.85 1.70 -11.59
CA LEU A 129 1.46 1.84 -12.00
C LEU A 129 0.62 2.34 -10.82
N ILE A 130 0.00 3.52 -10.96
CA ILE A 130 -0.91 4.08 -9.97
C ILE A 130 -2.36 3.87 -10.45
N VAL A 131 -3.16 3.20 -9.62
CA VAL A 131 -4.57 2.91 -9.91
C VAL A 131 -5.44 3.44 -8.78
N SER A 132 -6.49 4.18 -9.12
CA SER A 132 -7.47 4.65 -8.15
C SER A 132 -8.28 3.47 -7.61
N GLU A 133 -8.47 3.40 -6.29
CA GLU A 133 -9.36 2.42 -5.64
C GLU A 133 -10.81 2.51 -6.15
N GLY A 134 -11.24 3.70 -6.56
CA GLY A 134 -12.57 3.94 -7.12
C GLY A 134 -12.74 3.47 -8.57
N LEU A 135 -11.73 2.87 -9.20
CA LEU A 135 -11.79 2.45 -10.60
C LEU A 135 -12.78 1.29 -10.79
N LYS A 136 -14.00 1.60 -11.27
CA LYS A 136 -15.06 0.62 -11.58
C LYS A 136 -15.00 0.06 -13.01
N LYS A 137 -13.82 0.05 -13.63
CA LYS A 137 -13.62 -0.50 -14.98
C LYS A 137 -13.07 -1.93 -14.91
N ARG A 138 -13.48 -2.77 -15.85
CA ARG A 138 -13.00 -4.14 -16.01
C ARG A 138 -12.66 -4.43 -17.45
N ARG A 139 -11.79 -5.42 -17.67
CA ARG A 139 -11.47 -5.92 -19.00
C ARG A 139 -12.54 -6.90 -19.46
N TRP A 140 -13.35 -6.48 -20.42
CA TRP A 140 -14.37 -7.28 -21.06
C TRP A 140 -13.80 -7.94 -22.30
N ARG A 141 -14.04 -9.25 -22.43
CA ARG A 141 -13.74 -10.00 -23.65
C ARG A 141 -15.03 -10.27 -24.40
N PHE A 142 -15.02 -9.97 -25.68
CA PHE A 142 -16.12 -10.18 -26.58
C PHE A 142 -15.73 -11.19 -27.66
N ARG A 143 -16.69 -11.99 -28.08
CA ARG A 143 -16.52 -12.97 -29.15
C ARG A 143 -17.65 -12.81 -30.16
N CYS A 144 -17.32 -12.65 -31.43
CA CYS A 144 -18.31 -12.67 -32.51
C CYS A 144 -18.77 -14.11 -32.77
N SER A 145 -20.08 -14.35 -32.87
CA SER A 145 -20.60 -15.68 -33.22
C SER A 145 -20.54 -16.00 -34.72
N GLY A 146 -20.24 -15.01 -35.57
CA GLY A 146 -20.14 -15.18 -37.03
C GLY A 146 -18.75 -15.59 -37.50
N CYS A 147 -17.74 -14.77 -37.20
CA CYS A 147 -16.35 -15.00 -37.62
C CYS A 147 -15.43 -15.44 -36.49
N ASN A 148 -15.95 -15.64 -35.28
CA ASN A 148 -15.19 -16.07 -34.12
C ASN A 148 -14.10 -15.11 -33.61
N ALA A 149 -14.06 -13.88 -34.12
CA ALA A 149 -13.12 -12.85 -33.70
C ALA A 149 -13.27 -12.52 -32.21
N GLU A 150 -12.14 -12.42 -31.51
CA GLU A 150 -12.08 -11.97 -30.11
C GLU A 150 -11.62 -10.52 -30.03
N SER A 151 -12.30 -9.71 -29.23
CA SER A 151 -11.87 -8.35 -28.90
C SER A 151 -11.93 -8.11 -27.41
N GLY A 152 -10.93 -7.40 -26.87
CA GLY A 152 -10.89 -6.97 -25.48
C GLY A 152 -11.14 -5.47 -25.37
N ARG A 153 -11.91 -5.03 -24.38
CA ARG A 153 -12.08 -3.61 -24.03
C ARG A 153 -12.10 -3.44 -22.53
N ILE A 154 -11.56 -2.33 -22.03
CA ILE A 154 -11.73 -1.93 -20.64
C ILE A 154 -12.93 -0.97 -20.57
N GLY A 155 -13.77 -1.11 -19.55
CA GLY A 155 -14.94 -0.26 -19.37
C GLY A 155 -15.78 -0.69 -18.17
N SER A 156 -16.81 0.10 -17.85
CA SER A 156 -17.82 -0.27 -16.86
C SER A 156 -18.70 -1.44 -17.36
N SER A 157 -19.54 -1.99 -16.48
CA SER A 157 -20.55 -2.98 -16.88
C SER A 157 -21.52 -2.44 -17.93
N GLU A 158 -21.93 -1.17 -17.79
CA GLU A 158 -22.88 -0.51 -18.69
C GLU A 158 -22.26 -0.30 -20.09
N GLU A 159 -21.00 0.15 -20.14
CA GLU A 159 -20.26 0.31 -21.41
C GLU A 159 -20.08 -1.03 -22.13
N ALA A 160 -19.90 -2.12 -21.38
CA ALA A 160 -19.79 -3.46 -21.93
C ALA A 160 -21.11 -3.95 -22.52
N GLU A 161 -22.23 -3.71 -21.84
CA GLU A 161 -23.56 -4.07 -22.32
C GLU A 161 -23.93 -3.31 -23.60
N GLN A 162 -23.62 -2.01 -23.69
CA GLN A 162 -23.81 -1.22 -24.92
C GLN A 162 -22.97 -1.72 -26.11
N TYR A 163 -21.90 -2.45 -25.84
CA TYR A 163 -21.07 -3.04 -26.88
C TYR A 163 -21.61 -4.39 -27.37
N THR A 164 -22.43 -5.07 -26.57
CA THR A 164 -23.12 -6.30 -27.00
C THR A 164 -24.10 -5.99 -28.14
N GLY A 165 -24.11 -6.82 -29.19
CA GLY A 165 -25.00 -6.62 -30.35
C GLY A 165 -24.57 -5.54 -31.35
N ARG A 166 -23.41 -4.90 -31.20
CA ARG A 166 -22.78 -4.08 -32.24
C ARG A 166 -22.30 -4.93 -33.43
N PRO A 167 -22.27 -4.38 -34.65
CA PRO A 167 -21.68 -5.07 -35.80
C PRO A 167 -20.20 -5.34 -35.56
N CYS A 168 -19.77 -6.56 -35.86
CA CYS A 168 -18.37 -6.94 -35.78
C CYS A 168 -17.54 -6.15 -36.80
N GLY A 169 -16.42 -5.56 -36.38
CA GLY A 169 -15.52 -4.81 -37.25
C GLY A 169 -14.80 -5.67 -38.32
N GLN A 170 -14.84 -7.00 -38.23
CA GLN A 170 -14.25 -7.91 -39.22
C GLN A 170 -15.25 -8.51 -40.20
N CYS A 171 -16.50 -8.78 -39.78
CA CYS A 171 -17.48 -9.50 -40.61
C CYS A 171 -18.85 -8.82 -40.73
N GLY A 172 -19.06 -7.67 -40.10
CA GLY A 172 -20.30 -6.89 -40.16
C GLY A 172 -21.51 -7.48 -39.40
N GLN A 173 -21.43 -8.72 -38.90
CA GLN A 173 -22.55 -9.36 -38.21
C GLN A 173 -22.77 -8.80 -36.79
N ARG A 174 -24.04 -8.58 -36.42
CA ARG A 174 -24.48 -8.10 -35.09
C ARG A 174 -24.55 -9.24 -34.09
N ALA A 175 -23.40 -9.83 -33.79
CA ALA A 175 -23.34 -11.11 -33.08
C ALA A 175 -22.20 -11.16 -32.04
N VAL A 176 -21.86 -10.01 -31.46
CA VAL A 176 -20.81 -9.88 -30.45
C VAL A 176 -21.39 -10.19 -29.07
N LYS A 177 -20.94 -11.29 -28.45
CA LYS A 177 -21.37 -11.75 -27.11
C LYS A 177 -20.25 -11.61 -26.09
N LEU A 178 -20.63 -11.32 -24.85
CA LEU A 178 -19.72 -11.26 -23.71
C LEU A 178 -19.21 -12.66 -23.36
N ARG A 179 -17.89 -12.84 -23.31
CA ARG A 179 -17.27 -14.05 -22.76
C ARG A 179 -16.96 -13.79 -21.29
N ARG A 180 -17.67 -14.47 -20.38
CA ARG A 180 -17.37 -14.41 -18.94
C ARG A 180 -15.90 -14.76 -18.70
N GLU A 181 -15.18 -13.91 -17.98
CA GLU A 181 -13.82 -14.21 -17.55
C GLU A 181 -13.82 -15.46 -16.66
N ARG A 182 -12.95 -16.43 -17.00
CA ARG A 182 -12.42 -17.33 -15.97
C ARG A 182 -11.69 -16.43 -14.98
N ARG A 183 -12.14 -16.41 -13.72
CA ARG A 183 -11.43 -15.75 -12.61
C ARG A 183 -9.94 -16.02 -12.76
N LEU A 184 -9.14 -14.98 -12.96
CA LEU A 184 -7.72 -15.03 -12.65
C LEU A 184 -7.65 -15.45 -11.17
N ARG A 185 -7.25 -16.70 -10.94
CA ARG A 185 -6.92 -17.16 -9.60
C ARG A 185 -5.79 -16.27 -9.13
N ARG A 186 -6.02 -15.57 -8.02
CA ARG A 186 -4.93 -15.01 -7.22
C ARG A 186 -4.05 -16.16 -6.74
#